data_AF-A0A4V1RYF0-F1
#
_entry.id   AF-A0A4V1RYF0-F1
#
_cell.length_a   1.000
_cell.length_b   1.000
_cell.length_c   1.000
_cell.angle_alpha   90.00
_cell.angle_beta   90.00
_cell.angle_gamma   90.00
#
_symmetry.space_group_name_H-M   'P 1'
#
loop_
_entity.id
_entity.type
_entity.pdbx_description
1 polymer ?
#
loop_
_entity_poly.entity_id
_entity_poly.type
_entity_poly.pdbx_seq_one_letter_code
_entity_poly.pdbx_strand_id
1 'polypeptide(L)'
;MVRRNYTEDDVAEAILDITERGLSQNEASQKRGVPQWTLSRRLSSQASRNERTQAHQRIPKSQEETLIRWVLRQESLGYAPSHSQVRACVEAILQQQGDNKLLGKH
;
A
#
# COMPACT_ATOMS: atom_id res chain seq x y z
N MET A 1 -28.64 26.15 -0.09
CA MET A 1 -27.38 25.43 -0.34
C MET A 1 -27.70 24.10 -0.99
N VAL A 2 -27.26 23.87 -2.23
CA VAL A 2 -27.46 22.59 -2.93
C VAL A 2 -26.63 21.53 -2.21
N ARG A 3 -27.27 20.59 -1.52
CA ARG A 3 -26.62 19.35 -1.06
C ARG A 3 -26.22 18.60 -2.33
N ARG A 4 -24.92 18.55 -2.63
CA ARG A 4 -24.40 17.71 -3.71
C ARG A 4 -24.53 16.25 -3.25
N ASN A 5 -25.40 15.49 -3.92
CA ASN A 5 -25.55 14.05 -3.72
C ASN A 5 -24.41 13.34 -4.47
N TYR A 6 -23.21 13.33 -3.90
CA TYR A 6 -22.19 12.35 -4.29
C TYR A 6 -22.08 11.31 -3.19
N THR A 7 -21.88 10.07 -3.60
CA THR A 7 -21.75 8.91 -2.72
C THR A 7 -20.27 8.59 -2.49
N GLU A 8 -19.99 7.70 -1.53
CA GLU A 8 -18.62 7.18 -1.37
C GLU A 8 -18.16 6.38 -2.61
N ASP A 9 -19.08 5.81 -3.40
CA ASP A 9 -18.76 5.14 -4.66
C ASP A 9 -18.23 6.14 -5.71
N ASP A 10 -18.89 7.30 -5.83
CA ASP A 10 -18.43 8.39 -6.70
C ASP A 10 -17.04 8.90 -6.29
N VAL A 11 -16.77 8.95 -4.98
CA VAL A 11 -15.45 9.31 -4.45
C VAL A 11 -14.42 8.23 -4.79
N ALA A 12 -14.76 6.95 -4.64
CA ALA A 12 -13.86 5.84 -4.96
C ALA A 12 -13.51 5.81 -6.45
N GLU A 13 -14.51 5.91 -7.33
CA GLU A 13 -14.33 5.98 -8.78
C GLU A 13 -13.55 7.21 -9.22
N ALA A 14 -13.74 8.36 -8.56
CA ALA A 14 -12.95 9.56 -8.83
C ALA A 14 -11.48 9.41 -8.42
N ILE A 15 -11.20 8.69 -7.33
CA ILE A 15 -9.83 8.36 -6.92
C ILE A 15 -9.18 7.42 -7.95
N LEU A 16 -9.89 6.38 -8.40
CA LEU A 16 -9.41 5.46 -9.45
C LEU A 16 -9.16 6.17 -10.78
N ASP A 17 -10.04 7.11 -11.17
CA ASP A 17 -9.86 7.96 -12.34
C ASP A 17 -8.51 8.72 -12.26
N ILE A 18 -8.11 9.18 -11.08
CA ILE A 18 -6.83 9.89 -10.86
C ILE A 18 -5.64 8.93 -10.83
N THR A 19 -5.74 7.82 -10.10
CA THR A 19 -4.58 6.98 -9.80
C THR A 19 -4.27 5.95 -10.89
N GLU A 20 -5.29 5.41 -11.55
CA GLU A 20 -5.14 4.31 -12.51
C GLU A 20 -5.38 4.76 -13.95
N ARG A 21 -6.30 5.70 -14.14
CA ARG A 21 -6.70 6.18 -15.49
C ARG A 21 -6.01 7.49 -15.88
N GLY A 22 -5.23 8.08 -14.97
CA GLY A 22 -4.37 9.23 -15.24
C GLY A 22 -5.08 10.57 -15.42
N LEU A 23 -6.34 10.70 -14.98
CA LEU A 23 -7.07 11.96 -15.05
C LEU A 23 -6.52 12.95 -14.02
N SER A 24 -6.56 14.25 -14.34
CA SER A 24 -6.33 15.27 -13.34
C SER A 24 -7.46 15.29 -12.30
N GLN A 25 -7.16 15.76 -11.10
CA GLN A 25 -8.16 15.91 -10.04
C GLN A 25 -9.33 16.82 -10.43
N ASN A 26 -9.11 17.75 -11.37
CA ASN A 26 -10.16 18.60 -11.90
C ASN A 26 -11.10 17.82 -12.82
N GLU A 27 -10.54 17.04 -13.74
CA GLU A 27 -11.33 16.19 -14.65
C GLU A 27 -12.11 15.13 -13.89
N ALA A 28 -11.49 14.46 -12.92
CA ALA A 28 -12.18 13.47 -12.08
C ALA A 28 -13.30 14.11 -11.23
N SER A 29 -13.08 15.31 -10.70
CA SER A 29 -14.08 16.08 -9.96
C SER A 29 -15.29 16.42 -10.81
N GLN A 30 -15.07 16.91 -12.03
CA GLN A 30 -16.15 17.25 -12.95
C GLN A 30 -16.90 16.00 -13.42
N LYS A 31 -16.16 14.94 -13.78
CA LYS A 31 -16.72 13.67 -14.29
C LYS A 31 -17.61 12.96 -13.28
N ARG A 32 -17.24 12.98 -11.99
CA ARG A 32 -17.96 12.26 -10.92
C ARG A 32 -18.81 13.16 -10.04
N GLY A 33 -18.83 14.48 -10.27
CA GLY A 33 -19.57 15.43 -9.45
C GLY A 33 -19.07 15.56 -8.00
N VAL A 34 -17.87 15.04 -7.71
CA VAL A 34 -17.24 15.08 -6.38
C VAL A 34 -16.42 16.36 -6.24
N PRO A 35 -16.56 17.14 -5.15
CA PRO A 35 -15.74 18.33 -4.94
C PRO A 35 -14.24 18.00 -4.88
N GLN A 36 -13.41 18.82 -5.54
CA GLN A 36 -11.96 18.64 -5.55
C GLN A 36 -11.36 18.57 -4.13
N TRP A 37 -11.85 19.37 -3.17
CA TRP A 37 -11.32 19.35 -1.80
C TRP A 37 -11.57 18.00 -1.09
N THR A 38 -12.66 17.30 -1.43
CA THR A 38 -12.95 15.94 -0.93
C THR A 38 -11.92 14.97 -1.47
N LEU A 39 -11.63 15.02 -2.78
CA LEU A 39 -10.61 14.19 -3.42
C LEU A 39 -9.22 14.46 -2.85
N SER A 40 -8.85 15.74 -2.70
CA SER A 40 -7.57 16.14 -2.10
C SER A 40 -7.42 15.58 -0.69
N ARG A 41 -8.43 15.76 0.17
CA ARG A 41 -8.40 15.25 1.55
C ARG A 41 -8.29 13.72 1.57
N ARG A 42 -8.99 13.02 0.68
CA ARG A 42 -8.94 11.55 0.60
C ARG A 42 -7.56 11.06 0.14
N LEU A 43 -6.99 11.67 -0.90
CA LEU A 43 -5.65 11.36 -1.42
C LEU A 43 -4.57 11.59 -0.36
N SER A 44 -4.59 12.75 0.31
CA SER A 44 -3.65 13.06 1.40
C SER A 44 -3.81 12.12 2.59
N SER A 45 -5.04 11.78 2.96
CA SER A 45 -5.29 10.82 4.06
C SER A 45 -4.80 9.42 3.72
N GLN A 46 -4.95 8.99 2.46
CA GLN A 46 -4.48 7.70 1.98
C GLN A 46 -2.94 7.64 1.96
N ALA A 47 -2.28 8.69 1.45
CA ALA A 47 -0.83 8.82 1.51
C ALA A 47 -0.34 8.76 2.96
N SER A 48 -0.95 9.53 3.87
CA SER A 48 -0.60 9.52 5.30
C SER A 48 -0.77 8.14 5.95
N ARG A 49 -1.84 7.39 5.63
CA ARG A 49 -2.00 6.01 6.12
C ARG A 49 -0.88 5.10 5.61
N ASN A 50 -0.56 5.18 4.32
CA ASN A 50 0.50 4.39 3.72
C ASN A 50 1.88 4.74 4.30
N GLU A 51 2.17 6.01 4.54
CA GLU A 51 3.39 6.50 5.18
C GLU A 51 3.50 6.01 6.63
N ARG A 52 2.41 6.07 7.40
CA ARG A 52 2.37 5.53 8.77
C ARG A 52 2.58 4.03 8.78
N THR A 53 1.92 3.30 7.88
CA THR A 53 2.15 1.86 7.71
C THR A 53 3.60 1.59 7.36
N GLN A 54 4.20 2.36 6.44
CA GLN A 54 5.60 2.21 6.07
C GLN A 54 6.56 2.47 7.23
N ALA A 55 6.33 3.54 8.00
CA ALA A 55 7.16 3.90 9.14
C ALA A 55 7.11 2.84 10.26
N HIS A 56 6.03 2.05 10.32
CA HIS A 56 5.88 0.95 11.26
C HIS A 56 6.34 -0.41 10.70
N GLN A 57 6.58 -0.53 9.39
CA GLN A 57 7.21 -1.72 8.81
C GLN A 57 8.70 -1.72 9.14
N ARG A 58 9.20 -2.86 9.65
CA ARG A 58 10.62 -3.01 9.98
C ARG A 58 11.51 -3.19 8.75
N ILE A 59 10.94 -3.70 7.66
CA ILE A 59 11.59 -3.79 6.36
C ILE A 59 10.98 -2.78 5.39
N PRO A 60 11.78 -2.08 4.56
CA PRO A 60 11.28 -1.24 3.47
C PRO A 60 10.55 -2.05 2.40
N LYS A 61 9.60 -1.42 1.68
CA LYS A 61 8.83 -2.10 0.61
C LYS A 61 9.68 -2.80 -0.43
N SER A 62 10.83 -2.24 -0.80
CA SER A 62 11.74 -2.85 -1.79
C SER A 62 12.27 -4.22 -1.35
N GLN A 63 12.45 -4.39 -0.03
CA GLN A 63 12.85 -5.68 0.55
C GLN A 63 11.68 -6.62 0.68
N GLU A 64 10.49 -6.10 1.02
CA GLU A 64 9.25 -6.89 0.99
C GLU A 64 8.99 -7.44 -0.43
N GLU A 65 9.18 -6.63 -1.46
CA GLU A 65 9.04 -7.05 -2.85
C GLU A 65 10.09 -8.09 -3.25
N THR A 66 11.33 -7.93 -2.78
CA THR A 66 12.40 -8.92 -3.01
C THR A 66 12.06 -10.25 -2.33
N LEU A 67 11.52 -10.21 -1.11
CA LEU A 67 11.06 -11.39 -0.39
C LEU A 67 9.90 -12.07 -1.11
N ILE A 68 8.91 -11.31 -1.59
CA ILE A 68 7.78 -11.84 -2.37
C ILE A 68 8.28 -12.53 -3.63
N ARG A 69 9.19 -11.90 -4.39
CA ARG A 69 9.79 -12.51 -5.59
C ARG A 69 10.53 -13.80 -5.25
N TRP A 70 11.23 -13.85 -4.13
CA TRP A 70 11.89 -15.07 -3.65
C TRP A 70 10.87 -16.15 -3.30
N VAL A 71 9.79 -15.85 -2.57
CA VAL A 71 8.73 -16.80 -2.22
C VAL A 71 8.06 -17.36 -3.48
N LEU A 72 7.68 -16.51 -4.43
CA LEU A 72 7.07 -16.92 -5.70
C LEU A 72 8.02 -17.79 -6.53
N ARG A 73 9.33 -17.50 -6.48
CA ARG A 73 10.35 -18.33 -7.12
C ARG A 73 10.43 -19.72 -6.47
N GLN A 74 10.34 -19.82 -5.14
CA GLN A 74 10.29 -21.11 -4.45
C GLN A 74 9.05 -21.91 -4.85
N GLU A 75 7.89 -21.27 -4.91
CA GLU A 75 6.63 -21.90 -5.33
C GLU A 75 6.72 -22.46 -6.75
N SER A 76 7.31 -21.70 -7.69
CA SER A 76 7.55 -22.16 -9.07
C SER A 76 8.45 -23.40 -9.18
N LEU A 77 9.28 -23.64 -8.15
CA LEU A 77 10.16 -24.81 -8.06
C LEU A 77 9.50 -25.99 -7.33
N GLY A 78 8.22 -25.86 -6.95
CA GLY A 78 7.47 -26.87 -6.20
C GLY A 78 7.72 -26.84 -4.69
N TYR A 79 8.42 -25.82 -4.18
CA TYR A 79 8.70 -25.65 -2.76
C TYR A 79 7.77 -24.59 -2.17
N ALA A 80 6.91 -24.96 -1.23
CA ALA A 80 6.15 -24.00 -0.43
C ALA A 80 6.95 -23.64 0.84
N PRO A 81 7.57 -22.45 0.92
CA PRO A 81 8.28 -22.05 2.12
C PRO A 81 7.31 -21.91 3.30
N SER A 82 7.63 -22.56 4.40
CA SER A 82 6.88 -22.46 5.65
C SER A 82 7.02 -21.08 6.29
N HIS A 83 6.08 -20.71 7.17
CA HIS A 83 6.11 -19.45 7.90
C HIS A 83 7.43 -19.23 8.68
N SER A 84 8.01 -20.28 9.26
CA SER A 84 9.30 -20.21 9.95
C SER A 84 10.47 -19.93 9.00
N GLN A 85 10.46 -20.51 7.80
CA GLN A 85 11.48 -20.23 6.77
C GLN A 85 11.38 -18.79 6.27
N VAL A 86 10.16 -18.30 5.98
CA VAL A 86 9.95 -16.90 5.59
C VAL A 86 10.43 -15.97 6.70
N ARG A 87 10.08 -16.27 7.96
CA ARG A 87 10.54 -15.48 9.12
C ARG A 87 12.06 -15.46 9.24
N ALA A 88 12.73 -16.61 9.13
CA ALA A 88 14.19 -16.68 9.19
C ALA A 88 14.86 -15.88 8.08
N CYS A 89 14.28 -15.88 6.87
CA CYS A 89 14.75 -15.02 5.78
C CYS A 89 14.61 -13.53 6.11
N VAL A 90 13.49 -13.10 6.69
CA VAL A 90 13.30 -11.69 7.11
C VAL A 90 14.27 -11.32 8.24
N GLU A 91 14.46 -12.18 9.23
CA GLU A 91 15.44 -11.96 10.31
C GLU A 91 16.87 -11.82 9.76
N ALA A 92 17.25 -12.63 8.76
CA ALA A 92 18.54 -12.51 8.10
C ALA A 92 18.71 -11.18 7.34
N ILE A 93 17.67 -10.71 6.63
CA ILE A 93 17.67 -9.41 5.94
C ILE A 93 17.85 -8.28 6.96
N LEU A 94 17.11 -8.31 8.08
CA LEU A 94 17.20 -7.31 9.13
C LEU A 94 18.58 -7.30 9.80
N GLN A 95 19.16 -8.49 10.04
CA GLN A 95 20.49 -8.61 10.62
C GLN A 95 21.58 -8.05 9.69
N GLN A 96 21.46 -8.24 8.37
CA GLN A 96 22.36 -7.61 7.38
C GLN A 96 22.27 -6.08 7.40
N GLN A 97 21.12 -5.52 7.80
CA GLN A 97 20.92 -4.08 7.98
C GLN A 97 21.33 -3.56 9.36
N GLY A 98 21.84 -4.44 10.25
CA GLY A 98 22.20 -4.11 11.63
C GLY A 98 21.04 -4.10 12.62
N ASP A 99 19.83 -4.46 12.20
CA ASP A 99 18.66 -4.60 13.09
C ASP A 99 18.59 -6.03 13.64
N ASN A 100 19.08 -6.22 14.87
CA ASN A 100 19.07 -7.50 15.58
C ASN A 100 17.81 -7.73 16.44
N LYS A 101 16.77 -6.91 16.30
CA LYS A 101 15.55 -7.07 17.11
C LYS A 101 14.71 -8.25 16.61
N LEU A 102 14.23 -9.11 17.50
CA LEU A 102 13.40 -10.26 17.13
C LEU A 102 12.05 -9.82 16.55
N LEU A 103 11.54 -10.55 15.55
CA LEU A 103 10.22 -10.30 14.96
C LEU A 103 9.10 -10.91 15.83
N GLY A 104 7.96 -10.23 15.97
CA GLY A 104 6.81 -10.72 16.75
C GLY A 104 6.89 -10.48 18.26
N LYS A 105 5.82 -10.84 18.97
CA LYS A 105 5.76 -10.85 20.44
C LYS A 105 5.99 -12.29 20.92
N HIS A 106 6.75 -12.44 22.02
CA HIS A 106 6.80 -13.69 22.79
C HIS A 106 5.42 -14.05 23.31
#